data_AF-A0A8K0MYW7-F1
#
_entry.id   AF-A0A8K0MYW7-F1
#
_cell.length_a   1.000
_cell.length_b   1.000
_cell.length_c   1.000
_cell.angle_alpha   90.00
_cell.angle_beta   90.00
_cell.angle_gamma   90.00
#
_symmetry.space_group_name_H-M   'P 1'
#
loop_
_entity.id
_entity.type
_entity.pdbx_description
1 polymer ?
#
loop_
_entity_poly.entity_id
_entity_poly.type
_entity_poly.pdbx_seq_one_letter_code
_entity_poly.pdbx_strand_id
1 'polypeptide(L)'
;MCPVSWGVVMFLAGAEVAVLCITKSVEVINYQAFTNSKGIYKVAETMPESDRWVSCLARPINSYHEQCTRKGDAHSGVKFTYNLPSGNSHAVKPFLYKPVSVPMYCS
;
A
#
# COMPACT_ATOMS: atom_id res chain seq x y z
N MET A 1 -4.58 -7.20 0.83
CA MET A 1 -4.93 -8.62 0.67
C MET A 1 -5.26 -9.20 2.04
N CYS A 2 -6.20 -10.14 2.15
CA CYS A 2 -6.54 -10.81 3.41
C CYS A 2 -6.72 -12.32 3.18
N PRO A 3 -6.10 -13.20 3.99
CA PRO A 3 -6.33 -14.64 3.92
C PRO A 3 -7.76 -15.00 4.37
N VAL A 4 -8.45 -15.85 3.61
CA VAL A 4 -9.78 -16.41 3.95
C VAL A 4 -9.73 -17.92 4.08
N SER A 5 -10.79 -18.49 4.68
CA SER A 5 -10.95 -19.87 5.20
C SER A 5 -10.78 -21.05 4.23
N TRP A 6 -10.20 -20.85 3.06
CA TRP A 6 -9.91 -21.91 2.09
C TRP A 6 -8.54 -21.74 1.42
N GLY A 7 -7.61 -21.01 2.05
CA GLY A 7 -6.30 -20.71 1.47
C GLY A 7 -6.33 -19.69 0.32
N VAL A 8 -7.50 -19.09 0.06
CA VAL A 8 -7.68 -18.04 -0.94
C VAL A 8 -7.32 -16.68 -0.32
N VAL A 9 -6.72 -15.81 -1.13
CA VAL A 9 -6.43 -14.42 -0.72
C VAL A 9 -7.46 -13.49 -1.32
N MET A 10 -8.18 -12.77 -0.48
CA MET A 10 -9.13 -11.75 -0.91
C MET A 10 -8.42 -10.42 -1.20
N PHE A 11 -8.70 -9.82 -2.36
CA PHE A 11 -8.38 -8.43 -2.63
C PHE A 11 -9.36 -7.53 -1.88
N LEU A 12 -8.82 -6.55 -1.15
CA LEU A 12 -9.64 -5.62 -0.37
C LEU A 12 -9.88 -4.39 -1.24
N ALA A 13 -11.14 -4.14 -1.58
CA ALA A 13 -11.55 -2.94 -2.29
C ALA A 13 -11.79 -1.81 -1.29
N GLY A 14 -11.39 -0.58 -1.63
CA GLY A 14 -11.50 0.57 -0.75
C GLY A 14 -10.53 0.55 0.44
N ALA A 15 -9.58 -0.39 0.53
CA ALA A 15 -8.56 -0.35 1.57
C ALA A 15 -7.69 0.90 1.41
N GLU A 16 -7.39 1.54 2.54
CA GLU A 16 -6.71 2.82 2.61
C GLU A 16 -5.19 2.63 2.73
N VAL A 17 -4.45 3.38 1.93
CA VAL A 17 -2.99 3.35 1.86
C VAL A 17 -2.45 4.77 1.90
N ALA A 18 -1.41 4.99 2.73
CA ALA A 18 -0.61 6.21 2.65
C ALA A 18 0.71 5.94 1.94
N VAL A 19 1.13 6.88 1.11
CA VAL A 19 2.45 6.90 0.47
C VAL A 19 3.13 8.22 0.82
N LEU A 20 4.19 8.15 1.62
CA LEU A 20 5.02 9.30 1.95
C LEU A 20 6.25 9.30 1.07
N CYS A 21 6.51 10.38 0.34
CA CYS A 21 7.67 10.52 -0.53
C CYS A 21 8.51 11.72 -0.13
N ILE A 22 9.83 11.61 -0.30
CA ILE A 22 10.80 12.69 -0.12
C ILE A 22 11.29 13.11 -1.50
N THR A 23 11.25 14.41 -1.82
CA THR A 23 11.74 14.98 -3.08
C THR A 23 13.26 15.22 -3.04
N LYS A 24 13.84 15.68 -4.15
CA LYS A 24 15.26 16.05 -4.21
C LYS A 24 15.55 17.28 -3.36
N SER A 25 14.60 18.21 -3.29
CA SER A 25 14.63 19.38 -2.40
C SER A 25 14.35 19.05 -0.94
N VAL A 26 14.23 17.76 -0.58
CA VAL A 26 13.98 17.28 0.79
C VAL A 26 12.58 17.68 1.32
N GLU A 27 11.63 17.93 0.42
CA GLU A 27 10.23 18.13 0.79
C GLU A 27 9.56 16.78 1.03
N VAL A 28 8.68 16.71 2.03
CA VAL A 28 7.90 15.51 2.34
C VAL A 28 6.49 15.66 1.79
N ILE A 29 6.10 14.76 0.90
CA ILE A 29 4.76 14.70 0.31
C ILE A 29 4.02 13.49 0.85
N ASN A 30 2.75 13.68 1.23
CA ASN A 30 1.89 12.62 1.74
C ASN A 30 0.69 12.41 0.82
N TYR A 31 0.63 11.24 0.19
CA TYR A 31 -0.49 10.82 -0.63
C TYR A 31 -1.36 9.84 0.14
N GLN A 32 -2.68 10.04 0.07
CA GLN A 32 -3.68 9.09 0.53
C GLN A 32 -4.37 8.48 -0.69
N ALA A 33 -4.46 7.15 -0.72
CA ALA A 33 -5.04 6.42 -1.83
C ALA A 33 -5.90 5.27 -1.33
N PHE A 34 -6.84 4.86 -2.18
CA PHE A 34 -7.75 3.75 -1.92
C PHE A 34 -7.57 2.68 -2.99
N THR A 35 -7.69 1.42 -2.60
CA THR A 35 -7.62 0.31 -3.55
C THR A 35 -8.90 0.18 -4.37
N ASN A 36 -8.76 -0.20 -5.64
CA ASN A 36 -9.89 -0.56 -6.49
C ASN A 36 -10.39 -1.99 -6.22
N SER A 37 -11.35 -2.48 -7.03
CA SER A 37 -11.91 -3.83 -6.93
C SER A 37 -10.88 -4.97 -7.07
N LYS A 38 -9.71 -4.70 -7.65
CA LYS A 38 -8.59 -5.65 -7.76
C LYS A 38 -7.55 -5.47 -6.64
N GLY A 39 -7.84 -4.66 -5.63
CA GLY A 39 -6.90 -4.37 -4.54
C GLY A 39 -5.72 -3.49 -4.94
N ILE A 40 -5.81 -2.79 -6.08
CA ILE A 40 -4.73 -1.95 -6.62
C ILE A 40 -5.01 -0.49 -6.28
N TYR A 41 -4.03 0.20 -5.70
CA TYR A 41 -4.03 1.66 -5.54
C TYR A 41 -3.00 2.28 -6.50
N LYS A 42 -3.19 3.55 -6.85
CA LYS A 42 -2.27 4.33 -7.69
C LYS A 42 -2.07 5.70 -7.07
N VAL A 43 -0.84 6.20 -7.16
CA VAL A 43 -0.46 7.56 -6.79
C VAL A 43 0.26 8.15 -8.00
N ALA A 44 -0.07 9.39 -8.36
CA ALA A 44 0.54 10.09 -9.48
C ALA A 44 1.66 11.00 -8.99
N GLU A 45 2.73 11.08 -9.78
CA GLU A 45 3.78 12.07 -9.59
C GLU A 45 3.23 13.47 -9.86
N THR A 46 3.36 14.37 -8.89
CA THR A 46 2.87 15.75 -8.97
C THR A 46 4.01 16.77 -9.03
N MET A 47 5.25 16.32 -8.86
CA MET A 47 6.44 17.18 -8.85
C MET A 47 7.06 17.28 -10.25
N PRO A 48 7.72 18.40 -10.59
CA PRO A 48 8.48 18.48 -11.83
C PRO A 48 9.67 17.52 -11.81
N GLU A 49 10.17 17.15 -12.99
CA GLU A 49 11.27 16.18 -13.12
C GLU A 49 12.56 16.59 -12.37
N SER A 50 12.80 17.91 -12.27
CA SER A 50 13.89 18.51 -11.50
C SER A 50 13.80 18.25 -10.00
N ASP A 51 12.59 18.06 -9.47
CA ASP A 51 12.32 17.82 -8.05
C ASP A 51 11.46 16.58 -7.78
N ARG A 52 11.63 15.58 -8.63
CA ARG A 52 10.95 14.29 -8.51
C ARG A 52 11.20 13.62 -7.16
N TRP A 53 10.38 12.62 -6.85
CA TRP A 53 10.58 11.77 -5.68
C TRP A 53 11.93 11.04 -5.73
N VAL A 54 12.59 10.90 -4.58
CA VAL A 54 13.84 10.15 -4.42
C VAL A 54 13.58 8.83 -3.68
N SER A 55 12.83 8.90 -2.59
CA SER A 55 12.47 7.75 -1.77
C SER A 55 11.03 7.88 -1.31
N CYS A 56 10.32 6.76 -1.29
CA CYS A 56 8.95 6.68 -0.80
C CYS A 56 8.78 5.56 0.21
N LEU A 57 7.75 5.69 1.05
CA LEU A 57 7.28 4.71 2.02
C LEU A 57 5.78 4.53 1.83
N ALA A 58 5.37 3.36 1.36
CA ALA A 58 3.96 3.00 1.29
C ALA A 58 3.56 2.20 2.53
N ARG A 59 2.42 2.50 3.16
CA ARG A 59 1.93 1.77 4.33
C ARG A 59 0.39 1.61 4.32
N PRO A 60 -0.13 0.48 4.79
CA PRO A 60 -1.57 0.30 4.96
C PRO A 60 -2.07 1.14 6.15
N ILE A 61 -3.14 1.91 5.96
CA ILE A 61 -3.77 2.69 7.03
C ILE A 61 -4.93 1.89 7.62
N ASN A 62 -5.93 1.57 6.82
CA ASN A 62 -7.17 0.96 7.28
C ASN A 62 -7.82 0.08 6.21
N SER A 63 -8.70 -0.83 6.64
CA SER A 63 -9.62 -1.53 5.76
C SER A 63 -11.04 -1.37 6.27
N TYR A 64 -11.98 -1.12 5.37
CA TYR A 64 -13.41 -1.09 5.68
C TYR A 64 -14.06 -2.47 5.77
N HIS A 65 -13.29 -3.54 5.54
CA HIS A 65 -13.78 -4.91 5.69
C HIS A 65 -13.65 -5.35 7.15
N GLU A 66 -14.78 -5.49 7.84
CA GLU A 66 -14.84 -5.83 9.27
C GLU A 66 -14.01 -7.06 9.65
N GLN A 67 -14.00 -8.07 8.78
CA GLN A 67 -13.29 -9.32 8.97
C GLN A 67 -11.77 -9.21 8.77
N CYS A 68 -11.26 -8.09 8.24
CA CYS A 68 -9.87 -7.89 7.81
C CYS A 68 -9.32 -6.51 8.23
N THR A 69 -9.62 -6.09 9.46
CA THR A 69 -9.21 -4.78 10.01
C THR A 69 -7.84 -4.81 10.68
N ARG A 70 -7.35 -5.99 11.10
CA ARG A 70 -6.06 -6.11 11.80
C ARG A 70 -4.92 -6.04 10.79
N LYS A 71 -3.97 -5.13 11.00
CA LYS A 71 -2.73 -5.09 10.19
C LYS A 71 -1.94 -6.37 10.44
N GLY A 72 -1.48 -7.02 9.37
CA GLY A 72 -0.73 -8.28 9.49
C GLY A 72 0.53 -8.12 10.32
N ASP A 73 1.28 -7.07 10.02
CA ASP A 73 2.37 -6.58 10.85
C ASP A 73 2.17 -5.07 11.04
N ALA A 74 2.16 -4.59 12.27
CA ALA A 74 1.89 -3.17 12.58
C ALA A 74 2.95 -2.21 12.01
N HIS A 75 4.09 -2.75 11.55
CA HIS A 75 5.28 -2.02 11.10
C HIS A 75 5.66 -2.19 9.62
N SER A 76 4.88 -2.91 8.80
CA SER A 76 5.29 -3.32 7.43
C SER A 76 5.08 -2.25 6.36
N GLY A 77 5.54 -1.02 6.60
CA GLY A 77 5.69 -0.06 5.50
C GLY A 77 6.71 -0.58 4.50
N VAL A 78 6.43 -0.46 3.20
CA VAL A 78 7.37 -0.82 2.13
C VAL A 78 8.08 0.46 1.71
N LYS A 79 9.38 0.54 2.02
CA LYS A 79 10.26 1.58 1.51
C LYS A 79 10.76 1.20 0.12
N PHE A 80 10.75 2.14 -0.81
CA PHE A 80 11.28 1.97 -2.16
C PHE A 80 11.87 3.27 -2.70
N THR A 81 12.84 3.16 -3.60
CA THR A 81 13.40 4.28 -4.35
C THR A 81 12.68 4.43 -5.67
N TYR A 82 12.41 5.66 -6.09
CA TYR A 82 11.74 5.93 -7.36
C TYR A 82 12.71 6.62 -8.32
N ASN A 83 13.40 5.82 -9.14
CA ASN A 83 14.44 6.31 -10.06
C ASN A 83 14.00 6.25 -11.54
N LEU A 84 12.70 6.06 -11.80
CA LEU A 84 12.18 5.98 -13.15
C LEU A 84 11.90 7.39 -13.71
N PRO A 85 12.00 7.59 -15.04
CA PRO A 85 11.51 8.80 -15.68
C PRO A 85 10.00 8.98 -15.49
N SER A 86 9.51 10.23 -15.51
CA SER A 86 8.08 10.52 -15.41
C SER A 86 7.27 9.78 -16.49
N GLY A 87 6.05 9.38 -16.14
CA GLY A 87 5.18 8.56 -17.00
C GLY A 87 5.34 7.04 -16.85
N ASN A 88 6.34 6.58 -16.10
CA ASN A 88 6.47 5.17 -15.72
C ASN A 88 5.69 4.84 -14.44
N SER A 89 5.48 3.55 -14.18
CA SER A 89 4.85 3.07 -12.95
C SER A 89 5.79 2.13 -12.20
N HIS A 90 5.75 2.20 -10.87
CA HIS A 90 6.52 1.32 -9.99
C HIS A 90 5.55 0.52 -9.12
N ALA A 91 5.59 -0.80 -9.24
CA ALA A 91 4.80 -1.70 -8.41
C ALA A 91 5.53 -1.93 -7.08
N VAL A 92 4.80 -1.85 -5.97
CA VAL A 92 5.33 -2.21 -4.64
C VAL A 92 4.78 -3.54 -4.17
N LYS A 93 5.49 -4.17 -3.24
CA LYS A 93 5.04 -5.42 -2.62
C LYS A 93 3.64 -5.25 -1.99
N PRO A 94 2.70 -6.18 -2.19
CA PRO A 94 1.36 -6.08 -1.62
C PRO A 94 1.35 -6.08 -0.08
N PHE A 95 0.38 -5.36 0.49
CA PHE A 95 0.11 -5.37 1.94
C PHE A 95 -0.86 -6.50 2.33
N LEU A 96 -0.54 -7.17 3.44
CA LEU A 96 -1.35 -8.23 4.02
C LEU A 96 -2.06 -7.74 5.30
N TYR A 97 -3.37 -7.94 5.35
CA TYR A 97 -4.20 -7.80 6.52
C TYR A 97 -4.42 -9.18 7.14
N LYS A 98 -4.53 -9.23 8.47
CA LYS A 98 -4.90 -10.42 9.22
C LYS A 98 -6.42 -10.47 9.38
N PRO A 99 -7.03 -11.65 9.20
CA PRO A 99 -8.43 -11.82 9.50
C PRO A 99 -8.65 -11.72 11.02
N VAL A 100 -9.86 -11.32 11.44
CA VAL A 100 -10.22 -11.25 12.87
C VAL A 100 -10.24 -12.64 13.51
N SER A 101 -10.71 -13.65 12.77
CA SER A 101 -10.59 -15.06 13.13
C SER A 101 -9.59 -15.75 12.19
N VAL A 102 -8.59 -16.41 12.77
CA VAL A 102 -7.68 -17.26 11.99
C VAL A 102 -8.47 -18.49 11.57
N PRO A 103 -8.53 -18.84 10.27
CA PRO A 103 -9.21 -20.04 9.87
C PRO A 103 -8.58 -21.29 10.50
N MET A 104 -9.40 -22.28 10.88
CA MET A 104 -8.94 -23.43 11.68
C MET A 104 -7.78 -24.24 11.04
N TYR A 105 -7.67 -24.27 9.71
CA TYR A 105 -6.60 -24.97 9.00
C TYR A 105 -5.30 -24.13 8.83
N CYS A 106 -5.26 -22.91 9.38
CA CYS A 106 -4.04 -22.08 9.45
C CYS A 106 -3.30 -22.26 10.79
N SER A 107 -3.55 -23.37 11.50
CA SER A 107 -2.84 -23.77 12.74
C SER A 107 -1.73 -24.77 12.46
#